data_AF-A0A382N5J2-F1
#
_entry.id   AF-A0A382N5J2-F1
#
_cell.length_a   1.000
_cell.length_b   1.000
_cell.length_c   1.000
_cell.angle_alpha   90.00
_cell.angle_beta   90.00
_cell.angle_gamma   90.00
#
_symmetry.space_group_name_H-M   'P 1'
#
loop_
_entity.id
_entity.type
_entity.pdbx_description
1 polymer ?
#
loop_
_entity_poly.entity_id
_entity_poly.type
_entity_poly.pdbx_seq_one_letter_code
_entity_poly.pdbx_strand_id
1 'polypeptide(L)' 'YPVGRNQVKEVSYWAMKVKSGRFRPNDEVDEVRWVEPDRARELLTWPRDVNLLESFLDRCKRG' A
#
# COMPACT_ATOMS: atom_id res chain seq x y z
N TYR A 1 9.68 9.40 7.14
CA TYR A 1 8.81 9.77 8.27
C TYR A 1 9.55 9.57 9.59
N PRO A 2 9.34 10.44 10.59
CA PRO A 2 9.98 10.30 11.89
C PRO A 2 9.48 9.05 12.62
N VAL A 3 10.39 8.26 13.17
CA VAL A 3 10.08 7.01 13.91
C VAL A 3 10.56 7.04 15.37
N GLY A 4 11.17 8.14 15.80
CA GLY A 4 11.68 8.34 17.15
C GLY A 4 12.40 9.70 17.26
N ARG A 5 12.95 10.03 18.44
CA ARG A 5 13.78 11.24 18.61
C ARG A 5 14.99 11.13 17.67
N ASN A 6 15.04 12.02 16.68
CA ASN A 6 16.10 12.13 15.65
C ASN A 6 16.24 10.95 14.67
N GLN A 7 15.21 10.13 14.45
CA GLN A 7 15.27 9.08 13.42
C GLN A 7 14.26 9.29 12.30
N VAL A 8 14.76 9.28 11.06
CA VAL A 8 13.95 9.38 9.85
C VAL A 8 13.96 8.03 9.14
N LYS A 9 12.77 7.50 8.84
CA LYS A 9 12.57 6.34 7.99
C LYS A 9 12.26 6.76 6.56
N GLU A 10 13.09 6.35 5.62
CA GLU A 10 12.82 6.48 4.19
C GLU A 10 12.09 5.23 3.69
N VAL A 11 11.07 5.42 2.84
CA VAL A 11 10.28 4.31 2.28
C VAL A 11 9.97 4.58 0.81
N SER A 12 10.36 3.63 -0.02
CA SER A 12 10.09 3.60 -1.46
C SER A 12 9.00 2.58 -1.76
N TYR A 13 8.19 2.85 -2.79
CA TYR A 13 7.07 1.99 -3.21
C TYR A 13 7.20 1.57 -4.66
N TRP A 14 6.71 0.37 -4.96
CA TRP A 14 6.66 -0.21 -6.30
C TRP A 14 5.30 -0.86 -6.54
N ALA A 15 4.76 -0.67 -7.75
CA ALA A 15 3.62 -1.42 -8.23
C ALA A 15 4.09 -2.75 -8.83
N MET A 16 3.41 -3.84 -8.48
CA MET A 16 3.80 -5.19 -8.89
C MET A 16 2.60 -5.98 -9.40
N LYS A 17 2.86 -6.94 -10.30
CA LYS A 17 1.89 -7.94 -10.71
C LYS A 17 2.20 -9.25 -10.02
N VAL A 18 1.21 -9.84 -9.37
CA VAL A 18 1.38 -11.15 -8.72
C VAL A 18 1.61 -12.22 -9.79
N LYS A 19 2.65 -13.02 -9.60
CA LYS A 19 2.98 -14.15 -10.48
C LYS A 19 2.33 -15.44 -9.99
N SER A 20 2.47 -15.75 -8.70
CA SER A 20 1.91 -16.92 -8.04
C SER A 20 2.07 -16.79 -6.52
N GLY A 21 1.42 -17.67 -5.76
CA GLY A 21 1.53 -17.74 -4.30
C GLY A 21 0.19 -17.59 -3.58
N ARG A 22 0.18 -17.94 -2.30
CA ARG A 22 -0.95 -17.71 -1.39
C ARG A 22 -0.43 -17.15 -0.07
N PHE A 23 -1.13 -16.15 0.45
CA PHE A 23 -0.82 -15.55 1.74
C PHE A 23 -1.15 -16.52 2.89
N ARG A 24 -0.36 -16.47 3.95
CA ARG A 24 -0.62 -17.13 5.24
C ARG A 24 -0.45 -16.07 6.34
N PRO A 25 -1.45 -15.86 7.21
CA PRO A 25 -1.35 -14.93 8.33
C PRO A 25 -0.14 -15.21 9.22
N ASN A 26 0.40 -14.16 9.83
CA ASN A 26 1.53 -14.22 10.76
C ASN A 26 1.45 -13.06 11.77
N ASP A 27 2.46 -12.95 12.65
CA ASP A 27 2.48 -11.94 13.70
C ASP A 27 2.53 -10.48 13.20
N GLU A 28 2.89 -10.26 11.94
CA GLU A 28 2.98 -8.92 11.33
C GLU A 28 1.75 -8.55 10.52
N VAL A 29 1.08 -9.55 9.91
CA VAL A 29 -0.03 -9.34 8.99
C VAL A 29 -1.11 -10.39 9.21
N ASP A 30 -2.30 -9.91 9.57
CA ASP A 30 -3.47 -10.76 9.82
C ASP A 30 -4.13 -11.24 8.52
N GLU A 31 -4.18 -10.38 7.50
CA GLU A 31 -4.92 -10.67 6.26
C GLU A 31 -4.36 -9.94 5.03
N VAL A 32 -4.49 -10.57 3.87
CA VAL A 32 -4.33 -9.95 2.56
C VAL A 32 -5.59 -10.18 1.74
N ARG A 33 -6.14 -9.10 1.19
CA ARG A 33 -7.34 -9.12 0.34
C ARG A 33 -7.16 -8.27 -0.91
N TRP A 34 -7.81 -8.69 -1.99
CA TRP A 34 -7.96 -7.89 -3.20
C TRP A 34 -9.28 -7.14 -3.13
N VAL A 35 -9.24 -5.84 -3.36
CA VAL A 35 -10.41 -4.97 -3.34
C VAL A 35 -10.32 -3.99 -4.49
N GLU A 36 -11.48 -3.46 -4.90
CA GLU A 36 -11.54 -2.35 -5.84
C GLU A 36 -10.92 -1.08 -5.24
N PRO A 37 -10.39 -0.16 -6.06
CA PRO A 37 -9.71 1.03 -5.57
C PRO A 37 -10.55 1.90 -4.63
N ASP A 38 -11.85 2.04 -4.89
CA ASP A 38 -12.75 2.82 -4.03
C ASP A 38 -12.82 2.23 -2.62
N ARG A 39 -12.88 0.90 -2.52
CA ARG A 39 -12.87 0.22 -1.23
C ARG A 39 -11.50 0.28 -0.56
N ALA A 40 -10.42 0.27 -1.33
CA ALA A 40 -9.08 0.46 -0.77
C ALA A 40 -8.93 1.84 -0.10
N ARG A 41 -9.49 2.91 -0.69
CA ARG A 41 -9.50 4.26 -0.10
C ARG A 41 -10.11 4.29 1.30
N GLU A 42 -11.20 3.56 1.50
CA GLU A 42 -11.91 3.48 2.78
C GLU A 42 -11.17 2.64 3.82
N LEU A 43 -10.38 1.66 3.39
CA LEU A 43 -9.63 0.75 4.27
C LEU A 43 -8.27 1.31 4.70
N LEU A 44 -7.67 2.20 3.91
CA LEU A 44 -6.36 2.79 4.21
C LEU A 44 -6.47 3.83 5.32
N THR A 45 -5.88 3.54 6.48
CA THR A 45 -5.91 4.44 7.64
C THR A 45 -5.01 5.67 7.47
N TRP A 46 -3.91 5.54 6.72
CA TRP A 46 -2.93 6.61 6.56
C TRP A 46 -3.22 7.45 5.31
N PRO A 47 -3.43 8.78 5.42
CA PRO A 47 -3.71 9.64 4.27
C PRO A 47 -2.64 9.58 3.18
N ARG A 48 -1.39 9.34 3.56
CA ARG A 48 -0.27 9.17 2.62
C ARG A 48 -0.43 7.95 1.72
N ASP A 49 -0.98 6.85 2.24
CA ASP A 49 -1.15 5.63 1.46
C ASP A 49 -2.32 5.80 0.47
N VAL A 50 -3.34 6.59 0.83
CA VAL A 50 -4.39 7.01 -0.11
C VAL A 50 -3.79 7.83 -1.26
N ASN A 51 -2.92 8.81 -0.96
CA ASN A 51 -2.24 9.59 -2.01
C ASN A 51 -1.36 8.74 -2.93
N LEU A 52 -0.70 7.71 -2.38
CA LEU A 52 0.06 6.76 -3.18
C LEU A 52 -0.85 5.95 -4.12
N LEU A 53 -2.01 5.48 -3.63
CA LEU A 53 -3.01 4.79 -4.43
C LEU A 53 -3.49 5.67 -5.59
N GLU A 54 -3.86 6.93 -5.34
CA GLU A 54 -4.25 7.87 -6.41
C GLU A 54 -3.15 8.04 -7.45
N SER A 55 -1.90 8.23 -7.00
CA SER A 55 -0.75 8.41 -7.89
C SER A 55 -0.54 7.20 -8.79
N PHE A 56 -0.77 6.00 -8.27
CA PHE A 56 -0.72 4.76 -9.04
C PHE A 56 -1.86 4.67 -10.07
N LEU A 57 -3.10 4.95 -9.67
CA LEU A 57 -4.26 4.88 -10.56
C LEU A 57 -4.14 5.89 -11.72
N ASP A 58 -3.69 7.11 -11.44
CA ASP A 58 -3.44 8.11 -12.46
C ASP A 58 -2.34 7.68 -13.44
N ARG A 59 -1.33 6.95 -12.96
CA ARG A 59 -0.32 6.35 -13.85
C ARG A 59 -0.94 5.26 -14.73
N CYS A 60 -1.82 4.43 -14.19
CA CYS A 60 -2.52 3.39 -14.97
C CYS A 60 -3.45 3.97 -16.03
N LYS A 61 -4.13 5.10 -15.77
CA LYS A 61 -5.00 5.77 -16.75
C LYS A 61 -4.23 6.39 -17.92
N ARG A 62 -2.96 6.74 -17.72
CA ARG A 62 -2.08 7.32 -18.74
C ARG A 62 -1.32 6.28 -19.57
N GLY A 63 -1.45 5.01 -19.21
CA GLY A 63 -0.80 3.88 -19.89
C GLY A 63 -1.67 3.22 -20.94
#